data_AF-A0A4Y7TKQ4-F1
#
_entry.id   AF-A0A4Y7TKQ4-F1
#
_cell.length_a   1.000
_cell.length_b   1.000
_cell.length_c   1.000
_cell.angle_alpha   90.00
_cell.angle_beta   90.00
_cell.angle_gamma   90.00
#
_symmetry.space_group_name_H-M   'P 1'
#
loop_
_entity.id
_entity.type
_entity.pdbx_description
1 polymer ?
#
loop_
_entity_poly.entity_id
_entity_poly.type
_entity_poly.pdbx_seq_one_letter_code
_entity_poly.pdbx_strand_id
1 'polypeptide(L)'
;MTAHYTAFFYGTLMHPKILKRVIKNEGAHLEICPAVLLDHTRHRVKGCEYPGVVPYEKGRQLFPDRELGQEERSVRGTLVRGLTMPDIGHLDVFEGDEYERLPVSLRPLEPFAPLNSPAGRPDGPESLIPQHVAPLPPLDKLPDAVEAQTYIFLDLRHLESKLWSWDEFIENSAWKWYGGSPEDDTPSDSSPASETLHAGSCRSRGREEKSCDACCHRKRVGWGLKSIEEDV
;
A
#
# COMPACT_ATOMS: atom_id res chain seq x y z
N MET A 1 4.73 -15.30 -26.31
CA MET A 1 3.64 -15.07 -25.35
C MET A 1 4.27 -14.42 -24.13
N THR A 2 3.96 -13.15 -23.86
CA THR A 2 4.38 -12.49 -22.63
C THR A 2 3.54 -13.04 -21.48
N ALA A 3 4.19 -13.55 -20.44
CA ALA A 3 3.48 -13.94 -19.23
C ALA A 3 2.99 -12.66 -18.53
N HIS A 4 1.71 -12.63 -18.19
CA HIS A 4 1.10 -11.57 -17.41
C HIS A 4 0.77 -12.07 -16.01
N TYR A 5 0.96 -11.20 -15.04
CA TYR A 5 0.75 -11.46 -13.62
C TYR A 5 -0.50 -10.73 -13.13
N THR A 6 -1.10 -11.31 -12.10
CA THR A 6 -2.19 -10.73 -11.35
C THR A 6 -1.71 -10.53 -9.92
N ALA A 7 -1.84 -9.31 -9.39
CA ALA A 7 -1.43 -8.96 -8.04
C ALA A 7 -2.51 -8.18 -7.30
N PHE A 8 -2.54 -8.31 -5.98
CA PHE A 8 -3.47 -7.63 -5.09
C PHE A 8 -2.76 -6.70 -4.15
N PHE A 9 -3.27 -5.48 -4.05
CA PHE A 9 -2.74 -4.41 -3.22
C PHE A 9 -3.78 -3.95 -2.20
N TYR A 10 -3.34 -3.70 -0.98
CA TYR A 10 -4.21 -3.40 0.18
C TYR A 10 -3.74 -2.15 0.96
N GLY A 11 -2.79 -1.40 0.40
CA GLY A 11 -2.18 -0.21 0.97
C GLY A 11 -1.95 0.87 -0.10
N THR A 12 -0.80 1.52 -0.10
CA THR A 12 -0.52 2.68 -0.98
C THR A 12 -0.61 2.36 -2.47
N LEU A 13 -0.21 1.16 -2.90
CA LEU A 13 -0.29 0.72 -4.30
C LEU A 13 -1.72 0.59 -4.85
N MET A 14 -2.75 0.73 -4.01
CA MET A 14 -4.13 0.83 -4.48
C MET A 14 -4.39 2.11 -5.28
N HIS A 15 -3.56 3.13 -5.12
CA HIS A 15 -3.69 4.39 -5.83
C HIS A 15 -2.98 4.34 -7.21
N PRO A 16 -3.67 4.58 -8.35
CA PRO A 16 -3.08 4.49 -9.68
C PRO A 16 -1.83 5.33 -9.89
N LYS A 17 -1.83 6.59 -9.42
CA LYS A 17 -0.66 7.47 -9.50
C LYS A 17 0.59 6.84 -8.87
N ILE A 18 0.44 6.20 -7.70
CA ILE A 18 1.55 5.53 -7.00
C ILE A 18 1.95 4.26 -7.77
N LEU A 19 0.97 3.45 -8.17
CA LEU A 19 1.23 2.24 -8.95
C LEU A 19 2.03 2.55 -10.23
N LYS A 20 1.57 3.52 -11.03
CA LYS A 20 2.25 4.00 -12.25
C LYS A 20 3.67 4.48 -12.00
N ARG A 21 3.87 5.27 -10.94
CA ARG A 21 5.19 5.76 -10.51
C ARG A 21 6.12 4.61 -10.16
N VAL A 22 5.62 3.60 -9.44
CA VAL A 22 6.40 2.43 -9.02
C VAL A 22 6.78 1.56 -10.22
N ILE A 23 5.82 1.21 -11.07
CA ILE A 23 6.06 0.39 -12.28
C ILE A 23 6.77 1.15 -13.40
N LYS A 24 6.96 2.48 -13.25
CA LYS A 24 7.64 3.36 -14.20
C LYS A 24 7.02 3.36 -15.60
N ASN A 25 5.70 3.26 -15.68
CA ASN A 25 4.95 3.37 -16.93
C ASN A 25 3.50 3.81 -16.69
N GLU A 26 2.77 4.07 -17.77
CA GLU A 26 1.39 4.59 -17.73
C GLU A 26 0.32 3.55 -17.38
N GLY A 27 0.69 2.28 -17.21
CA GLY A 27 -0.23 1.19 -16.88
C GLY A 27 -1.36 1.00 -17.88
N ALA A 28 -1.16 1.36 -19.15
CA ALA A 28 -2.19 1.26 -20.19
C ALA A 28 -2.62 -0.20 -20.47
N HIS A 29 -1.76 -1.15 -20.15
CA HIS A 29 -1.99 -2.59 -20.23
C HIS A 29 -2.62 -3.19 -18.97
N LEU A 30 -2.92 -2.37 -17.95
CA LEU A 30 -3.43 -2.84 -16.67
C LEU A 30 -4.94 -2.68 -16.58
N GLU A 31 -5.57 -3.68 -15.98
CA GLU A 31 -6.97 -3.64 -15.58
C GLU A 31 -7.07 -3.89 -14.09
N ILE A 32 -8.02 -3.22 -13.45
CA ILE A 32 -8.21 -3.23 -12.00
C ILE A 32 -9.66 -3.52 -11.62
N CYS A 33 -9.86 -4.12 -10.45
CA CYS A 33 -11.16 -4.16 -9.78
C CYS A 33 -10.98 -4.18 -8.25
N PRO A 34 -11.96 -3.70 -7.47
CA PRO A 34 -12.02 -3.99 -6.05
C PRO A 34 -12.13 -5.51 -5.80
N ALA A 35 -11.42 -5.99 -4.78
CA ALA A 35 -11.45 -7.39 -4.37
C ALA A 35 -11.28 -7.51 -2.85
N VAL A 36 -11.58 -8.71 -2.33
CA VAL A 36 -11.39 -9.05 -0.93
C VAL A 36 -10.55 -10.32 -0.78
N LEU A 37 -9.61 -10.25 0.16
CA LEU A 37 -8.80 -11.36 0.64
C LEU A 37 -9.38 -11.83 1.97
N LEU A 38 -9.89 -13.06 1.99
CA LEU A 38 -10.46 -13.67 3.19
C LEU A 38 -9.35 -14.25 4.08
N ASP A 39 -9.65 -14.43 5.37
CA ASP A 39 -8.77 -15.04 6.37
C ASP A 39 -7.41 -14.36 6.53
N HIS A 40 -7.40 -13.04 6.37
CA HIS A 40 -6.24 -12.18 6.55
C HIS A 40 -6.60 -10.97 7.40
N THR A 41 -5.62 -10.41 8.08
CA THR A 41 -5.80 -9.21 8.92
C THR A 41 -4.82 -8.14 8.49
N ARG A 42 -5.31 -6.89 8.46
CA ARG A 42 -4.51 -5.72 8.12
C ARG A 42 -4.24 -4.90 9.37
N HIS A 43 -2.98 -4.55 9.55
CA HIS A 43 -2.47 -3.84 10.71
C HIS A 43 -1.62 -2.66 10.26
N ARG A 44 -1.49 -1.67 11.12
CA ARG A 44 -0.50 -0.62 10.93
C ARG A 44 0.88 -1.12 11.33
N VAL A 45 1.89 -0.83 10.50
CA VAL A 45 3.28 -1.06 10.90
C VAL A 45 3.69 0.03 11.88
N LYS A 46 4.25 -0.35 13.04
CA LYS A 46 4.63 0.55 14.12
C LYS A 46 5.59 1.63 13.62
N GLY A 47 5.34 2.87 14.02
CA GLY A 47 6.16 4.03 13.62
C GLY A 47 6.03 4.42 12.14
N CYS A 48 5.16 3.74 11.38
CA CYS A 48 5.05 3.90 9.94
C CYS A 48 3.65 4.33 9.50
N GLU A 49 3.54 4.82 8.27
CA GLU A 49 2.28 5.23 7.64
C GLU A 49 1.89 4.27 6.49
N TYR A 50 2.16 2.98 6.64
CA TYR A 50 1.76 1.95 5.66
C TYR A 50 1.35 0.64 6.34
N PRO A 51 0.42 -0.13 5.74
CA PRO A 51 -0.14 -1.32 6.37
C PRO A 51 0.71 -2.57 6.13
N GLY A 52 0.67 -3.49 7.09
CA GLY A 52 1.10 -4.88 6.93
C GLY A 52 -0.11 -5.82 6.95
N VAL A 53 -0.17 -6.75 5.99
CA VAL A 53 -1.17 -7.82 5.98
C VAL A 53 -0.51 -9.15 6.30
N VAL A 54 -1.18 -9.92 7.15
CA VAL A 54 -0.76 -11.26 7.55
C VAL A 54 -1.95 -12.23 7.58
N PRO A 55 -1.72 -13.54 7.34
CA PRO A 55 -2.74 -14.57 7.52
C PRO A 55 -3.36 -14.50 8.92
N TYR A 56 -4.66 -14.72 9.04
CA TYR A 56 -5.40 -14.61 10.30
C TYR A 56 -4.84 -15.55 11.39
N GLU A 57 -4.38 -16.73 11.02
CA GLU A 57 -3.74 -17.69 11.95
C GLU A 57 -2.53 -17.09 12.69
N LYS A 58 -1.79 -16.20 12.04
CA LYS A 58 -0.68 -15.44 12.62
C LYS A 58 -1.19 -14.18 13.32
N GLY A 59 -2.04 -13.41 12.64
CA GLY A 59 -2.56 -12.14 13.13
C GLY A 59 -3.40 -12.25 14.40
N ARG A 60 -4.08 -13.38 14.64
CA ARG A 60 -4.86 -13.61 15.87
C ARG A 60 -4.03 -13.54 17.14
N GLN A 61 -2.70 -13.72 17.06
CA GLN A 61 -1.79 -13.56 18.21
C GLN A 61 -1.78 -12.11 18.73
N LEU A 62 -2.16 -11.15 17.89
CA LEU A 62 -2.32 -9.75 18.25
C LEU A 62 -3.67 -9.46 18.94
N PHE A 63 -4.60 -10.41 18.93
CA PHE A 63 -5.93 -10.31 19.56
C PHE A 63 -6.20 -11.52 20.48
N PRO A 64 -5.42 -11.71 21.57
CA PRO A 64 -5.56 -12.88 22.43
C PRO A 64 -6.93 -12.96 23.13
N ASP A 65 -7.57 -11.81 23.36
CA ASP A 65 -8.78 -11.70 24.19
C ASP A 65 -10.10 -11.74 23.40
N ARG A 66 -10.05 -11.87 22.06
CA ARG A 66 -11.27 -11.91 21.25
C ARG A 66 -11.09 -12.65 19.92
N GLU A 67 -12.16 -13.26 19.44
CA GLU A 67 -12.24 -13.80 18.09
C GLU A 67 -12.75 -12.72 17.12
N LEU A 68 -12.13 -12.64 15.93
CA LEU A 68 -12.52 -11.67 14.91
C LEU A 68 -13.68 -12.22 14.07
N GLY A 69 -14.66 -11.36 13.79
CA GLY A 69 -15.74 -11.67 12.87
C GLY A 69 -15.24 -11.81 11.43
N GLN A 70 -16.08 -12.37 10.53
CA GLN A 70 -15.69 -12.59 9.12
C GLN A 70 -15.16 -11.33 8.43
N GLU A 71 -15.81 -10.19 8.66
CA GLU A 71 -15.42 -8.92 8.04
C GLU A 71 -14.07 -8.42 8.58
N GLU A 72 -13.80 -8.60 9.87
CA GLU A 72 -12.53 -8.20 10.51
C GLU A 72 -11.34 -9.08 10.09
N ARG A 73 -11.60 -10.34 9.73
CA ARG A 73 -10.63 -11.25 9.11
C ARG A 73 -10.64 -11.19 7.57
N SER A 74 -11.13 -10.10 6.99
CA SER A 74 -11.14 -9.90 5.54
C SER A 74 -10.46 -8.57 5.18
N VAL A 75 -9.53 -8.61 4.22
CA VAL A 75 -8.79 -7.43 3.75
C VAL A 75 -9.33 -7.02 2.39
N ARG A 76 -9.88 -5.82 2.30
CA ARG A 76 -10.28 -5.22 1.02
C ARG A 76 -9.10 -4.51 0.36
N GLY A 77 -9.08 -4.57 -0.96
CA GLY A 77 -8.00 -4.01 -1.76
C GLY A 77 -8.34 -3.90 -3.24
N THR A 78 -7.33 -3.61 -4.04
CA THR A 78 -7.40 -3.52 -5.50
C THR A 78 -6.69 -4.72 -6.11
N LEU A 79 -7.40 -5.51 -6.89
CA LEU A 79 -6.85 -6.56 -7.74
C LEU A 79 -6.43 -5.94 -9.08
N VAL A 80 -5.21 -6.20 -9.51
CA VAL A 80 -4.62 -5.67 -10.73
C VAL A 80 -4.15 -6.85 -11.59
N ARG A 81 -4.56 -6.88 -12.85
CA ARG A 81 -4.11 -7.87 -13.83
C ARG A 81 -3.40 -7.19 -15.00
N GLY A 82 -2.61 -7.98 -15.73
CA GLY A 82 -1.86 -7.52 -16.89
C GLY A 82 -0.40 -7.16 -16.57
N LEU A 83 0.02 -7.21 -15.31
CA LEU A 83 1.38 -6.85 -14.88
C LEU A 83 2.42 -7.67 -15.63
N THR A 84 3.42 -7.00 -16.17
CA THR A 84 4.54 -7.62 -16.88
C THR A 84 5.66 -8.00 -15.89
N MET A 85 6.62 -8.81 -16.33
CA MET A 85 7.80 -9.12 -15.50
C MET A 85 8.57 -7.87 -15.03
N PRO A 86 8.82 -6.86 -15.88
CA PRO A 86 9.39 -5.58 -15.42
C PRO A 86 8.55 -4.88 -14.35
N ASP A 87 7.22 -4.86 -14.49
CA ASP A 87 6.33 -4.25 -13.50
C ASP A 87 6.50 -4.93 -12.14
N ILE A 88 6.49 -6.28 -12.13
CA ILE A 88 6.70 -7.09 -10.93
C ILE A 88 8.08 -6.83 -10.32
N GLY A 89 9.13 -6.75 -11.14
CA GLY A 89 10.48 -6.44 -10.64
C GLY A 89 10.57 -5.08 -9.96
N HIS A 90 9.86 -4.06 -10.45
CA HIS A 90 9.78 -2.77 -9.79
C HIS A 90 8.97 -2.81 -8.48
N LEU A 91 7.88 -3.58 -8.45
CA LEU A 91 7.07 -3.78 -7.25
C LEU A 91 7.85 -4.52 -6.15
N ASP A 92 8.58 -5.58 -6.51
CA ASP A 92 9.42 -6.33 -5.56
C ASP A 92 10.47 -5.41 -4.92
N VAL A 93 11.13 -4.57 -5.73
CA VAL A 93 12.09 -3.58 -5.23
C VAL A 93 11.41 -2.57 -4.31
N PHE A 94 10.21 -2.09 -4.67
CA PHE A 94 9.46 -1.11 -3.88
C PHE A 94 8.99 -1.65 -2.52
N GLU A 95 8.57 -2.91 -2.47
CA GLU A 95 8.12 -3.52 -1.22
C GLU A 95 9.29 -3.89 -0.30
N GLY A 96 10.42 -4.28 -0.90
CA GLY A 96 11.66 -4.52 -0.15
C GLY A 96 11.68 -5.86 0.56
N ASP A 97 12.46 -5.94 1.64
CA ASP A 97 12.68 -7.14 2.44
C ASP A 97 11.68 -7.32 3.60
N GLU A 98 10.80 -6.34 3.81
CA GLU A 98 9.75 -6.38 4.84
C GLU A 98 8.57 -7.28 4.46
N TYR A 99 8.41 -7.54 3.16
CA TYR A 99 7.31 -8.30 2.60
C TYR A 99 7.82 -9.43 1.72
N GLU A 100 7.06 -10.51 1.70
CA GLU A 100 7.25 -11.62 0.78
C GLU A 100 6.05 -11.72 -0.17
N ARG A 101 6.31 -11.85 -1.47
CA ARG A 101 5.26 -12.03 -2.47
C ARG A 101 4.80 -13.48 -2.50
N LEU A 102 3.55 -13.72 -2.08
CA LEU A 102 2.95 -15.04 -1.97
C LEU A 102 1.71 -15.18 -2.87
N PRO A 103 1.43 -16.38 -3.39
CA PRO A 103 0.18 -16.66 -4.09
C PRO A 103 -1.01 -16.63 -3.12
N VAL A 104 -2.13 -16.07 -3.57
CA VAL A 104 -3.37 -15.94 -2.80
C VAL A 104 -4.60 -16.14 -3.68
N SER A 105 -5.69 -16.56 -3.05
CA SER A 105 -7.00 -16.72 -3.69
C SER A 105 -7.94 -15.61 -3.23
N LEU A 106 -8.42 -14.80 -4.17
CA LEU A 106 -9.17 -13.55 -3.90
C LEU A 106 -10.57 -13.58 -4.48
N ARG A 107 -11.49 -12.84 -3.89
CA ARG A 107 -12.86 -12.71 -4.40
C ARG A 107 -13.02 -11.32 -5.03
N PRO A 108 -13.15 -11.20 -6.37
CA PRO A 108 -13.48 -9.92 -7.01
C PRO A 108 -14.83 -9.42 -6.52
N LEU A 109 -14.96 -8.11 -6.30
CA LEU A 109 -16.23 -7.48 -5.88
C LEU A 109 -16.94 -6.77 -7.04
N GLU A 110 -16.20 -6.37 -8.07
CA GLU A 110 -16.72 -5.73 -9.29
C GLU A 110 -16.00 -6.29 -10.53
N PRO A 111 -16.54 -6.08 -11.75
CA PRO A 111 -15.83 -6.40 -12.98
C PRO A 111 -14.52 -5.61 -13.14
N PHE A 112 -13.57 -6.17 -13.89
CA PHE A 112 -12.35 -5.48 -14.27
C PHE A 112 -12.63 -4.29 -15.18
N ALA A 113 -11.96 -3.17 -14.90
CA ALA A 113 -11.95 -1.98 -15.73
C ALA A 113 -10.50 -1.57 -16.05
N PRO A 114 -10.21 -0.97 -17.22
CA PRO A 114 -8.88 -0.44 -17.51
C PRO A 114 -8.45 0.59 -16.46
N LEU A 115 -7.19 0.54 -16.03
CA LEU A 115 -6.63 1.47 -15.03
C LEU A 115 -6.79 2.94 -15.42
N ASN A 116 -6.76 3.22 -16.72
CA ASN A 116 -6.82 4.57 -17.30
C ASN A 116 -8.25 4.98 -17.72
N SER A 117 -9.26 4.15 -17.50
CA SER A 117 -10.62 4.49 -17.88
C SER A 117 -11.15 5.66 -17.03
N PRO A 118 -11.60 6.78 -17.65
CA PRO A 118 -12.34 7.82 -16.96
C PRO A 118 -13.80 7.40 -16.69
N ALA A 119 -14.27 6.32 -17.32
CA ALA A 119 -15.66 5.89 -17.31
C ALA A 119 -15.91 4.86 -16.21
N GLY A 120 -16.67 5.25 -15.18
CA GLY A 120 -17.25 4.32 -14.21
C GLY A 120 -17.47 4.87 -12.79
N ARG A 121 -16.94 6.05 -12.45
CA ARG A 121 -17.16 6.65 -11.12
C ARG A 121 -17.53 8.12 -11.26
N PRO A 122 -18.63 8.58 -10.63
CA PRO A 122 -19.07 9.98 -10.71
C PRO A 122 -18.02 10.98 -10.24
N ASP A 123 -16.98 10.53 -9.53
CA ASP A 123 -15.99 11.38 -8.86
C ASP A 123 -14.55 11.27 -9.46
N GLY A 124 -14.40 10.73 -10.67
CA GLY A 124 -13.11 10.72 -11.41
C GLY A 124 -12.09 9.64 -10.98
N PRO A 125 -10.89 9.64 -11.58
CA PRO A 125 -9.84 8.61 -11.37
C PRO A 125 -9.24 8.61 -9.95
N GLU A 126 -9.56 9.61 -9.13
CA GLU A 126 -9.16 9.73 -7.72
C GLU A 126 -10.07 8.95 -6.76
N SER A 127 -11.26 8.55 -7.19
CA SER A 127 -12.25 7.83 -6.36
C SER A 127 -12.14 6.31 -6.51
N LEU A 128 -10.93 5.74 -6.56
CA LEU A 128 -10.77 4.27 -6.51
C LEU A 128 -10.91 3.67 -5.11
N ILE A 129 -10.91 4.55 -4.13
CA ILE A 129 -11.07 4.26 -2.73
C ILE A 129 -12.52 4.61 -2.36
N PRO A 130 -13.41 3.63 -2.12
CA PRO A 130 -14.75 3.93 -1.65
C PRO A 130 -14.66 4.67 -0.31
N GLN A 131 -15.17 5.90 -0.26
CA GLN A 131 -15.30 6.69 0.96
C GLN A 131 -16.31 6.06 1.93
N HIS A 132 -17.22 5.23 1.43
CA HIS A 132 -18.16 4.44 2.21
C HIS A 132 -18.15 2.99 1.72
N VAL A 133 -17.61 2.10 2.55
CA VAL A 133 -17.46 0.69 2.22
C VAL A 133 -18.78 -0.03 2.48
N ALA A 134 -19.45 -0.50 1.43
CA ALA A 134 -20.63 -1.37 1.60
C ALA A 134 -20.25 -2.63 2.40
N PRO A 135 -21.08 -3.14 3.32
CA PRO A 135 -20.79 -4.34 4.10
C PRO A 135 -20.40 -5.53 3.22
N LEU A 136 -19.55 -6.42 3.74
CA LEU A 136 -19.11 -7.59 2.97
C LEU A 136 -20.34 -8.44 2.60
N PRO A 137 -20.56 -8.77 1.32
CA PRO A 137 -21.62 -9.69 0.94
C PRO A 137 -21.47 -11.03 1.64
N PRO A 138 -22.56 -11.77 1.89
CA PRO A 138 -22.49 -13.14 2.37
C PRO A 138 -21.53 -13.98 1.51
N LEU A 139 -20.72 -14.84 2.15
CA LEU A 139 -19.64 -15.56 1.47
C LEU A 139 -20.13 -16.46 0.32
N ASP A 140 -21.34 -17.00 0.44
CA ASP A 140 -22.02 -17.82 -0.57
C ASP A 140 -22.45 -17.01 -1.81
N LYS A 141 -22.49 -15.68 -1.71
CA LYS A 141 -22.82 -14.76 -2.80
C LYS A 141 -21.60 -14.09 -3.42
N LEU A 142 -20.40 -14.35 -2.89
CA LEU A 142 -19.18 -13.82 -3.49
C LEU A 142 -18.87 -14.57 -4.81
N PRO A 143 -18.34 -13.88 -5.83
CA PRO A 143 -17.89 -14.52 -7.05
C PRO A 143 -16.81 -15.58 -6.81
N ASP A 144 -16.53 -16.38 -7.83
CA ASP A 144 -15.45 -17.37 -7.78
C ASP A 144 -14.09 -16.74 -7.46
N ALA A 145 -13.25 -17.53 -6.78
CA ALA A 145 -11.94 -17.06 -6.39
C ALA A 145 -11.02 -16.94 -7.62
N VAL A 146 -10.18 -15.92 -7.62
CA VAL A 146 -9.17 -15.66 -8.64
C VAL A 146 -7.80 -15.79 -7.99
N GLU A 147 -6.94 -16.57 -8.61
CA GLU A 147 -5.54 -16.71 -8.21
C GLU A 147 -4.75 -15.45 -8.58
N ALA A 148 -4.04 -14.92 -7.59
CA ALA A 148 -3.20 -13.75 -7.72
C ALA A 148 -2.03 -13.86 -6.76
N GLN A 149 -1.25 -12.79 -6.67
CA GLN A 149 -0.14 -12.68 -5.74
C GLN A 149 -0.32 -11.43 -4.88
N THR A 150 0.15 -11.47 -3.64
CA THR A 150 0.15 -10.29 -2.78
C THR A 150 1.40 -10.29 -1.92
N TYR A 151 1.76 -9.13 -1.41
CA TYR A 151 2.88 -8.97 -0.50
C TYR A 151 2.39 -9.26 0.91
N ILE A 152 3.02 -10.17 1.65
CA ILE A 152 2.65 -10.51 3.03
C ILE A 152 3.76 -10.01 3.95
N PHE A 153 3.38 -9.29 5.00
CA PHE A 153 4.34 -8.73 5.94
C PHE A 153 5.00 -9.84 6.77
N LEU A 154 6.32 -9.76 6.92
CA LEU A 154 7.08 -10.85 7.52
C LEU A 154 7.11 -10.83 9.06
N ASP A 155 7.18 -9.66 9.68
CA ASP A 155 7.47 -9.55 11.11
C ASP A 155 6.29 -9.03 11.95
N LEU A 156 5.54 -9.95 12.55
CA LEU A 156 4.41 -9.63 13.43
C LEU A 156 4.75 -8.68 14.59
N ARG A 157 6.00 -8.65 15.06
CA ARG A 157 6.42 -7.81 16.20
C ARG A 157 6.34 -6.32 15.86
N HIS A 158 6.47 -5.98 14.58
CA HIS A 158 6.39 -4.62 14.07
C HIS A 158 4.97 -4.20 13.68
N LEU A 159 3.96 -5.03 13.93
CA LEU A 159 2.56 -4.68 13.72
C LEU A 159 1.91 -4.17 15.01
N GLU A 160 1.10 -3.14 14.89
CA GLU A 160 0.21 -2.69 15.96
C GLU A 160 -0.87 -3.74 16.25
N SER A 161 -1.27 -3.87 17.51
CA SER A 161 -2.34 -4.80 17.93
C SER A 161 -3.75 -4.27 17.67
N LYS A 162 -3.87 -3.16 16.94
CA LYS A 162 -5.15 -2.56 16.56
C LYS A 162 -5.38 -2.83 15.07
N LEU A 163 -6.60 -3.27 14.73
CA LEU A 163 -7.00 -3.36 13.34
C LEU A 163 -6.95 -1.97 12.70
N TRP A 164 -6.25 -1.85 11.58
CA TRP A 164 -6.29 -0.63 10.81
C TRP A 164 -7.54 -0.64 9.95
N SER A 165 -8.61 -0.05 10.49
CA SER A 165 -9.87 0.09 9.77
C SER A 165 -9.65 0.84 8.46
N TRP A 166 -10.44 0.48 7.45
CA TRP A 166 -10.39 1.15 6.16
C TRP A 166 -10.57 2.67 6.29
N ASP A 167 -11.46 3.10 7.18
CA ASP A 167 -11.74 4.52 7.43
C ASP A 167 -10.53 5.24 8.01
N GLU A 168 -9.80 4.64 8.96
CA GLU A 168 -8.56 5.22 9.51
C GLU A 168 -7.42 5.27 8.47
N PHE A 169 -7.42 4.37 7.48
CA PHE A 169 -6.46 4.40 6.37
C PHE A 169 -6.76 5.57 5.42
N ILE A 170 -8.04 5.83 5.13
CA ILE A 170 -8.45 6.93 4.24
C ILE A 170 -8.34 8.27 4.94
N GLU A 171 -8.77 8.37 6.19
CA GLU A 171 -8.74 9.60 6.95
C GLU A 171 -7.31 10.10 7.23
N ASN A 172 -6.34 9.21 7.48
CA ASN A 172 -4.95 9.62 7.74
C ASN A 172 -4.09 9.70 6.47
N SER A 173 -4.46 8.96 5.43
CA SER A 173 -3.61 8.76 4.24
C SER A 173 -4.27 9.19 2.94
N ALA A 174 -5.39 9.91 2.94
CA ALA A 174 -5.98 10.41 1.69
C ALA A 174 -5.76 11.93 1.51
N TRP A 175 -5.88 12.75 2.55
CA TRP A 175 -5.68 14.22 2.43
C TRP A 175 -4.25 14.65 2.12
N LYS A 176 -3.23 13.90 2.57
CA LYS A 176 -1.82 14.13 2.19
C LYS A 176 -1.56 13.95 0.68
N TRP A 177 -2.54 13.45 -0.07
CA TRP A 177 -2.44 13.06 -1.48
C TRP A 177 -3.45 13.80 -2.37
N TYR A 178 -4.52 14.38 -1.79
CA TYR A 178 -5.45 15.31 -2.46
C TYR A 178 -4.93 16.76 -2.49
N GLY A 179 -3.96 17.11 -1.65
CA GLY A 179 -3.35 18.44 -1.61
C GLY A 179 -2.33 18.66 -2.72
N GLY A 180 -2.81 18.83 -3.96
CA GLY A 180 -2.05 19.63 -4.92
C GLY A 180 -2.07 21.07 -4.41
N SER A 181 -0.96 21.57 -3.87
CA SER A 181 -0.81 23.01 -3.69
C SER A 181 -0.95 23.66 -5.07
N PRO A 182 -1.92 24.56 -5.31
CA PRO A 182 -1.88 25.38 -6.51
C PRO A 182 -0.65 26.29 -6.38
N GLU A 183 0.30 26.08 -7.29
CA GLU A 183 1.15 27.10 -7.90
C GLU A 183 1.43 28.35 -7.03
N ASP A 184 2.53 28.35 -6.27
CA ASP A 184 3.25 29.58 -5.95
C ASP A 184 4.45 29.69 -6.90
N ASP A 185 4.17 30.12 -8.13
CA ASP A 185 5.17 30.70 -9.03
C ASP A 185 5.57 32.07 -8.49
N THR A 186 6.61 32.12 -7.65
CA THR A 186 7.38 33.34 -7.44
C THR A 186 8.88 33.04 -7.66
N PRO A 187 9.52 33.65 -8.68
CA PRO A 187 10.94 33.48 -8.90
C PRO A 187 11.69 34.38 -7.93
N SER A 188 12.35 33.78 -6.93
CA SER A 188 13.37 34.48 -6.16
C SER A 188 14.74 33.82 -6.36
N ASP A 189 15.55 34.62 -7.03
CA ASP A 189 16.97 34.51 -7.29
C ASP A 189 17.78 34.37 -5.99
N SER A 190 18.65 33.35 -5.91
CA SER A 190 20.05 33.47 -5.46
C SER A 190 20.69 32.10 -5.18
N SER A 191 21.94 31.96 -5.62
CA SER A 191 22.83 30.80 -5.47
C SER A 191 24.10 31.26 -4.70
N PRO A 192 25.07 30.38 -4.39
CA PRO A 192 25.15 29.58 -3.16
C PRO A 192 26.37 29.96 -2.29
N ALA A 193 26.41 29.49 -1.03
CA ALA A 193 27.65 29.44 -0.25
C ALA A 193 27.79 28.11 0.50
N SER A 194 29.00 27.56 0.38
CA SER A 194 29.56 26.32 0.90
C SER A 194 29.69 26.28 2.43
N GLU A 195 29.65 25.10 3.05
CA GLU A 195 30.66 24.69 4.05
C GLU A 195 30.59 23.19 4.39
N THR A 196 31.67 22.68 4.96
CA THR A 196 32.11 21.27 4.94
C THR A 196 32.16 20.67 6.35
N LEU A 197 32.04 19.33 6.44
CA LEU A 197 32.47 18.40 7.51
C LEU A 197 31.72 18.39 8.86
N HIS A 198 31.14 17.23 9.21
CA HIS A 198 31.76 16.35 10.20
C HIS A 198 31.15 14.93 10.24
N ALA A 199 32.01 13.92 10.07
CA ALA A 199 31.68 12.53 10.31
C ALA A 199 31.59 12.24 11.81
N GLY A 200 30.39 11.92 12.29
CA GLY A 200 30.13 11.40 13.63
C GLY A 200 29.88 9.89 13.57
N SER A 201 30.91 9.10 13.85
CA SER A 201 30.81 7.66 14.07
C SER A 201 30.05 7.39 15.37
N CYS A 202 28.89 6.71 15.32
CA CYS A 202 28.28 6.14 16.52
C CYS A 202 27.91 4.65 16.35
N ARG A 203 28.31 3.91 17.39
CA ARG A 203 28.49 2.46 17.47
C ARG A 203 27.18 1.67 17.33
N SER A 204 27.31 0.59 16.56
CA SER A 204 26.59 -0.69 16.61
C SER A 204 25.76 -0.99 17.87
N ARG A 205 24.44 -0.89 17.74
CA ARG A 205 23.38 -1.75 18.29
C ARG A 205 22.12 -1.53 17.43
N GLY A 206 21.39 -2.60 17.09
CA GLY A 206 20.17 -2.54 16.26
C GLY A 206 20.43 -2.71 14.76
N ARG A 207 20.29 -3.93 14.25
CA ARG A 207 20.27 -4.21 12.80
C ARG A 207 18.84 -4.29 12.26
N GLU A 208 17.90 -4.73 13.10
CA GLU A 208 16.50 -4.96 12.72
C GLU A 208 15.67 -3.67 12.70
N GLU A 209 15.75 -2.83 13.74
CA GLU A 209 15.01 -1.56 13.83
C GLU A 209 15.41 -0.57 12.72
N LYS A 210 16.71 -0.55 12.37
CA LYS A 210 17.24 0.23 11.24
C LYS A 210 16.67 -0.17 9.89
N SER A 211 16.23 -1.43 9.73
CA SER A 211 15.66 -1.92 8.46
C SER A 211 14.26 -1.35 8.24
N CYS A 212 13.42 -1.38 9.28
CA CYS A 212 12.08 -0.80 9.25
C CYS A 212 12.14 0.72 9.04
N ASP A 213 13.01 1.43 9.77
CA ASP A 213 13.20 2.88 9.62
C ASP A 213 13.69 3.25 8.21
N ALA A 214 14.65 2.50 7.68
CA ALA A 214 15.16 2.72 6.33
C ALA A 214 14.09 2.45 5.27
N CYS A 215 13.25 1.43 5.44
CA CYS A 215 12.17 1.14 4.49
C CYS A 215 11.04 2.16 4.60
N CYS A 216 10.68 2.59 5.82
CA CYS A 216 9.74 3.70 6.04
C CYS A 216 10.23 4.99 5.38
N HIS A 217 11.52 5.32 5.55
CA HIS A 217 12.14 6.46 4.89
C HIS A 217 12.15 6.30 3.36
N ARG A 218 12.52 5.11 2.85
CA ARG A 218 12.53 4.82 1.41
C ARG A 218 11.13 4.94 0.80
N LYS A 219 10.11 4.42 1.48
CA LYS A 219 8.71 4.54 1.06
C LYS A 219 8.29 6.01 1.11
N ARG A 220 8.58 6.76 2.18
CA ARG A 220 8.33 8.21 2.31
C ARG A 220 8.99 9.04 1.17
N VAL A 221 10.26 8.78 0.87
CA VAL A 221 11.00 9.41 -0.25
C VAL A 221 10.43 8.99 -1.60
N GLY A 222 10.12 7.70 -1.77
CA GLY A 222 9.44 7.16 -2.95
C GLY A 222 8.06 7.80 -3.18
N TRP A 223 7.38 8.17 -2.10
CA TRP A 223 6.09 8.86 -2.06
C TRP A 223 6.21 10.38 -2.30
N GLY A 224 7.42 10.95 -2.33
CA GLY A 224 7.61 12.39 -2.55
C GLY A 224 7.26 13.26 -1.35
N LEU A 225 7.08 12.68 -0.16
CA LEU A 225 6.91 13.45 1.07
C LEU A 225 8.28 13.99 1.48
N LYS A 226 8.49 15.31 1.36
CA LYS A 226 9.64 15.98 1.98
C LYS A 226 9.54 15.74 3.49
N SER A 227 10.66 15.34 4.11
CA SER A 227 10.78 15.27 5.56
C SER A 227 10.28 16.57 6.16
N ILE A 228 9.25 16.51 6.98
CA ILE A 228 9.06 17.53 8.00
C ILE A 228 10.18 17.21 8.99
N GLU A 229 11.28 17.95 8.89
CA GLU A 229 12.30 17.95 9.94
C GLU A 229 11.60 18.35 11.25
N GLU A 230 11.81 17.53 12.28
CA GLU A 230 11.49 17.86 13.65
C GLU A 230 12.38 19.03 14.08
N ASP A 231 11.88 20.26 13.92
CA ASP A 231 12.40 21.40 14.66
C ASP A 231 11.87 21.32 16.09
N VAL A 232 12.75 20.86 17.00
CA VAL A 232 12.69 21.12 18.45
C VAL A 232 13.35 22.45 18.73
#